data_AF-A0A934KE92-F1
#
_entry.id   AF-A0A934KE92-F1
#
_cell.length_a   1.000
_cell.length_b   1.000
_cell.length_c   1.000
_cell.angle_alpha   90.00
_cell.angle_beta   90.00
_cell.angle_gamma   90.00
#
_symmetry.space_group_name_H-M   'P 1'
#
loop_
_entity.id
_entity.type
_entity.pdbx_description
1 polymer ?
#
loop_
_entity_poly.entity_id
_entity_poly.type
_entity_poly.pdbx_seq_one_letter_code
_entity_poly.pdbx_strand_id
1 'polypeptide(L)' 'MVHPSESERVDAAVIKADAETGSKAISDYQTAGKQLITDVAYADLSYGANQYFVKPYVQGGGGNALYDNSWTGISILAH' A
#
# COMPACT_ATOMS: atom_id res chain seq x y z
N MET A 1 -6.53 -16.91 31.68
CA MET A 1 -5.75 -16.04 30.78
C MET A 1 -6.57 -15.90 29.52
N VAL A 2 -7.11 -14.72 29.24
CA VAL A 2 -7.91 -14.50 28.01
C VAL A 2 -6.90 -14.23 26.90
N HIS A 3 -6.89 -15.08 25.87
CA HIS A 3 -6.09 -14.83 24.69
C HIS A 3 -6.78 -13.73 23.87
N PRO A 4 -6.04 -12.70 23.40
CA PRO A 4 -6.61 -11.72 22.50
C PRO A 4 -7.12 -12.40 21.23
N SER A 5 -8.23 -11.91 20.72
CA SER A 5 -8.79 -12.30 19.43
C SER A 5 -7.79 -12.03 18.30
N GLU A 6 -8.01 -12.69 17.16
CA GLU A 6 -7.13 -12.62 16.00
C GLU A 6 -6.94 -11.17 15.48
N SER A 7 -8.02 -10.39 15.46
CA SER A 7 -7.98 -8.95 15.13
C SER A 7 -7.15 -8.14 16.12
N GLU A 8 -7.34 -8.36 17.43
CA GLU A 8 -6.63 -7.59 18.47
C GLU A 8 -5.10 -7.78 18.42
N ARG A 9 -4.63 -8.94 17.94
CA ARG A 9 -3.20 -9.21 17.76
C ARG A 9 -2.62 -8.43 16.58
N VAL A 10 -3.33 -8.38 15.45
CA VAL A 10 -2.93 -7.58 14.28
C VAL A 10 -2.93 -6.09 14.65
N ASP A 11 -3.99 -5.62 15.31
CA ASP A 11 -4.12 -4.23 15.74
C ASP A 11 -2.96 -3.80 16.66
N ALA A 12 -2.61 -4.65 17.65
CA ALA A 12 -1.49 -4.36 18.53
C ALA A 12 -0.14 -4.28 17.79
N ALA A 13 0.09 -5.14 16.79
CA ALA A 13 1.32 -5.11 15.99
C ALA A 13 1.39 -3.86 15.11
N VAL A 14 0.27 -3.44 14.53
CA VAL A 14 0.19 -2.20 13.72
C VAL A 14 0.40 -0.97 14.60
N ILE A 15 -0.28 -0.87 15.75
CA ILE A 15 -0.12 0.25 16.70
C ILE A 15 1.34 0.40 17.12
N LYS A 16 2.04 -0.72 17.36
CA LYS A 16 3.47 -0.68 17.69
C LYS A 16 4.30 -0.15 16.53
N ALA A 17 4.08 -0.66 15.31
CA ALA A 17 4.80 -0.24 14.12
C ALA A 17 4.62 1.27 13.84
N ASP A 18 3.41 1.78 14.00
CA ASP A 18 3.06 3.20 13.80
C ASP A 18 3.80 4.15 14.77
N ALA A 19 4.18 3.65 15.96
CA ALA A 19 4.94 4.41 16.95
C ALA A 19 6.46 4.40 16.71
N GLU A 20 6.95 3.60 15.74
CA GLU A 20 8.37 3.42 15.44
C GLU A 20 8.77 4.09 14.11
N THR A 21 10.07 4.10 13.80
CA THR A 21 10.58 4.66 12.53
C THR A 21 11.68 3.79 11.91
N GLY A 22 11.92 3.98 10.61
CA GLY A 22 12.99 3.31 9.87
C GLY A 22 12.86 1.78 9.90
N SER A 23 13.99 1.09 10.07
CA SER A 23 14.05 -0.37 10.01
C SER A 23 13.21 -1.07 11.09
N LYS A 24 12.95 -0.41 12.23
CA LYS A 24 12.14 -1.00 13.31
C LYS A 24 10.66 -1.09 12.92
N ALA A 25 10.09 0.04 12.47
CA ALA A 25 8.73 0.07 11.93
C ALA A 25 8.55 -0.93 10.78
N ILE A 26 9.53 -1.03 9.87
CA ILE A 26 9.49 -2.00 8.75
C ILE A 26 9.39 -3.44 9.28
N SER A 27 10.21 -3.81 10.26
CA SER A 27 10.18 -5.17 10.84
C SER A 27 8.85 -5.47 11.53
N ASP A 28 8.26 -4.48 12.20
CA ASP A 28 6.99 -4.65 12.89
C ASP A 28 5.82 -4.74 11.91
N TYR A 29 5.78 -3.94 10.84
CA TYR A 29 4.78 -4.10 9.76
C TYR A 29 4.88 -5.46 9.06
N GLN A 30 6.09 -5.98 8.84
CA GLN A 30 6.27 -7.34 8.30
C GLN A 30 5.72 -8.41 9.25
N THR A 31 5.82 -8.18 10.56
CA THR A 31 5.23 -9.08 11.57
C THR A 31 3.70 -9.00 11.54
N ALA A 32 3.14 -7.79 11.49
CA ALA A 32 1.70 -7.58 11.37
C ALA A 32 1.12 -8.23 10.09
N GLY A 33 1.81 -8.09 8.95
CA GLY A 33 1.38 -8.73 7.69
C GLY A 33 1.33 -10.26 7.77
N LYS A 34 2.29 -10.90 8.45
CA LYS A 34 2.26 -12.36 8.67
C LYS A 34 1.09 -12.78 9.56
N GLN A 35 0.78 -11.98 10.58
CA GLN A 35 -0.37 -12.23 11.46
C GLN A 35 -1.69 -12.05 10.71
N LEU A 36 -1.81 -11.05 9.85
CA LEU A 36 -2.99 -10.84 9.01
C LEU A 36 -3.30 -12.07 8.14
N ILE A 37 -2.27 -12.67 7.53
CA ILE A 37 -2.39 -13.88 6.72
C ILE A 37 -2.76 -15.10 7.57
N THR A 38 -2.14 -15.25 8.74
CA THR A 38 -2.27 -16.45 9.58
C THR A 38 -3.57 -16.45 10.40
N ASP A 39 -3.92 -15.29 10.94
CA ASP A 39 -4.92 -15.16 12.00
C ASP A 39 -6.26 -14.58 11.47
N VAL A 40 -6.28 -13.79 10.39
CA VAL A 40 -7.49 -13.03 9.97
C VAL A 40 -8.04 -13.44 8.60
N ALA A 41 -7.60 -14.59 8.05
CA ALA A 41 -8.06 -15.15 6.78
C ALA A 41 -8.03 -14.16 5.58
N TYR A 42 -7.10 -13.20 5.60
CA TYR A 42 -6.86 -12.29 4.49
C TYR A 42 -5.59 -12.71 3.75
N ALA A 43 -5.73 -13.09 2.48
CA ALA A 43 -4.62 -13.50 1.63
C ALA A 43 -4.61 -12.63 0.37
N ASP A 44 -3.54 -11.83 0.20
CA ASP A 44 -3.31 -11.12 -1.05
C ASP A 44 -3.07 -12.14 -2.17
N LEU A 45 -4.02 -12.24 -3.12
CA LEU A 45 -3.97 -13.22 -4.20
C LEU A 45 -3.15 -12.73 -5.41
N SER A 46 -3.00 -11.42 -5.57
CA SER A 46 -2.30 -10.81 -6.69
C SER A 46 -1.93 -9.36 -6.42
N TYR A 47 -0.83 -8.89 -7.00
CA TYR A 47 -0.53 -7.47 -7.15
C TYR A 47 -0.74 -7.06 -8.60
N GLY A 48 -1.45 -5.95 -8.80
CA GLY A 48 -1.65 -5.35 -10.13
C GLY A 48 -0.53 -4.38 -10.49
N ALA A 49 -0.21 -4.31 -11.78
CA ALA A 49 0.61 -3.23 -12.34
C ALA A 49 -0.30 -2.22 -13.05
N ASN A 50 -0.19 -0.94 -12.69
CA ASN A 50 -0.91 0.12 -13.40
C ASN A 50 -0.26 0.34 -14.78
N GLN A 51 -1.05 0.16 -15.84
CA GLN A 51 -0.61 0.34 -17.22
C GLN A 51 -1.27 1.60 -17.80
N TYR A 52 -0.46 2.49 -18.36
CA TYR A 52 -0.94 3.71 -19.02
C TYR A 52 -0.46 3.78 -20.47
N PHE A 53 -1.40 4.04 -21.37
CA PHE A 53 -1.10 4.30 -22.78
C PHE A 53 -1.22 5.81 -23.03
N VAL A 54 -0.09 6.51 -22.96
CA VAL A 54 -0.03 7.97 -23.14
C VAL A 54 0.58 8.29 -24.51
N LYS A 55 -0.08 9.16 -25.27
CA LYS A 55 0.44 9.61 -26.57
C LYS A 55 1.72 10.42 -26.36
N PRO A 56 2.71 10.37 -27.29
CA PRO A 56 3.96 11.12 -27.14
C PRO A 56 3.79 12.64 -26.99
N TYR A 57 2.68 13.19 -27.49
CA TYR A 57 2.35 14.62 -27.41
C TYR A 57 1.50 14.99 -26.18
N VAL A 58 1.29 14.07 -25.24
CA VAL A 58 0.53 14.32 -24.01
C VAL A 58 1.49 14.34 -22.82
N GLN A 59 1.44 15.43 -22.04
CA GLN A 59 2.16 15.56 -20.78
C GLN A 59 1.20 15.39 -19.59
N GLY A 60 1.72 14.87 -18.47
CA GLY A 60 0.99 14.80 -17.19
C GLY A 60 0.09 13.57 -17.02
N GLY A 61 -0.15 12.78 -18.08
CA GLY A 61 -0.81 11.48 -17.96
C GLY A 61 0.03 10.44 -17.20
N GLY A 62 -0.61 9.41 -16.67
CA GLY A 62 0.05 8.32 -15.92
C GLY A 62 -0.23 8.36 -14.42
N GLY A 63 0.66 7.74 -13.65
CA GLY A 63 0.57 7.64 -12.20
C GLY A 63 1.77 6.89 -11.61
N ASN A 64 1.70 6.62 -10.31
CA ASN A 64 2.64 5.78 -9.58
C ASN A 64 1.91 4.54 -9.01
N ALA A 65 2.60 3.78 -8.17
CA ALA A 65 2.07 2.55 -7.58
C ALA A 65 0.87 2.77 -6.64
N LEU A 66 0.64 4.00 -6.18
CA LEU A 66 -0.41 4.33 -5.21
C LEU A 66 -1.48 5.27 -5.79
N TYR A 67 -1.11 6.17 -6.71
CA TYR A 67 -2.01 7.21 -7.22
C TYR A 67 -1.84 7.47 -8.71
N ASP A 68 -2.96 7.76 -9.37
CA ASP A 68 -2.97 8.41 -10.68
C ASP A 68 -2.51 9.87 -10.56
N ASN A 69 -1.89 10.41 -11.60
CA ASN A 69 -1.65 11.84 -11.70
C ASN A 69 -2.99 12.58 -11.81
N SER A 70 -3.07 13.80 -11.26
CA SER A 70 -4.27 14.63 -11.37
C SER A 70 -4.61 14.93 -12.83
N TRP A 71 -5.88 14.76 -13.21
CA TRP A 71 -6.38 15.06 -14.55
C TRP A 71 -6.15 16.53 -14.95
N THR A 72 -6.11 17.44 -13.98
CA THR A 72 -5.84 18.87 -14.22
C THR A 72 -4.40 19.15 -14.66
N GLY A 73 -3.48 18.20 -14.46
CA GLY A 73 -2.11 18.29 -14.93
C GLY A 73 -1.91 17.78 -16.37
N ILE A 74 -2.97 17.27 -17.01
CA ILE A 74 -2.88 16.72 -18.36
C ILE A 74 -2.96 17.85 -19.39
N SER A 75 -2.00 17.88 -20.31
CA SER A 75 -1.96 18.86 -21.40
C SER A 75 -1.46 18.24 -22.70
N ILE A 76 -1.83 18.86 -23.81
CA ILE A 76 -1.28 18.55 -25.13
C ILE A 76 -0.09 19.49 -25.35
N LEU A 77 1.07 18.91 -25.68
CA LEU A 77 2.24 19.68 -26.07
C LEU A 77 1.93 20.44 -27.37
N ALA A 78 2.11 21.77 -27.35
CA ALA A 78 1.96 22.60 -28.53
C ALA A 78 2.93 22.12 -29.63
N HIS A 79 2.43 22.08 -30.86
CA HIS A 79 3.18 21.65 -32.05
C HIS A 79 3.86 22.85 -32.73
#